data_AF-A0A2E3DCK9-F1
#
_entry.id   AF-A0A2E3DCK9-F1
#
_cell.length_a   1.000
_cell.length_b   1.000
_cell.length_c   1.000
_cell.angle_alpha   90.00
_cell.angle_beta   90.00
_cell.angle_gamma   90.00
#
_symmetry.space_group_name_H-M   'P 1'
#
loop_
_entity.id
_entity.type
_entity.pdbx_description
1 polymer ?
#
loop_
_entity_poly.entity_id
_entity_poly.type
_entity_poly.pdbx_seq_one_letter_code
_entity_poly.pdbx_strand_id
1 'polypeptide(L)'
;MKLKAFNTAKPEERIRLLLNCCQSRNWAGLLSGAAPFDSSGSLLIAAADIWNSMGEEDFLEASRGHPRIGDLGALQKKYGASPAEEQSGVRGADVRVLDLLKVQNERYLEKFGFIFIVYAPGKSAEDMLDLLEERLKNSREAELANGAGQQLLIM
;
A
#
# COMPACT_ATOMS: atom_id res chain seq x y z
N MET A 1 12.72 7.32 -13.22
CA MET A 1 13.29 8.58 -13.78
C MET A 1 14.59 8.91 -13.05
N LYS A 2 15.59 9.53 -13.70
CA LYS A 2 16.82 9.97 -13.02
C LYS A 2 16.58 11.25 -12.21
N LEU A 3 17.22 11.41 -11.06
CA LEU A 3 17.05 12.58 -10.16
C LEU A 3 17.24 13.93 -10.87
N LYS A 4 18.26 14.06 -11.72
CA LYS A 4 18.51 15.29 -12.47
C LYS A 4 17.29 15.70 -13.31
N ALA A 5 16.61 14.73 -13.94
CA ALA A 5 15.40 14.99 -14.71
C ALA A 5 14.22 15.37 -13.81
N PHE A 6 14.08 14.75 -12.63
CA PHE A 6 13.10 15.14 -11.61
C PHE A 6 13.24 16.61 -11.23
N ASN A 7 14.45 17.03 -10.87
CA ASN A 7 14.74 18.39 -10.41
C ASN A 7 14.44 19.45 -11.47
N THR A 8 14.65 19.13 -12.76
CA THR A 8 14.43 20.08 -13.86
C THR A 8 13.01 20.03 -14.45
N ALA A 9 12.21 19.02 -14.11
CA ALA A 9 10.84 18.90 -14.58
C ALA A 9 9.97 20.05 -14.03
N LYS A 10 8.84 20.34 -14.69
CA LYS A 10 7.87 21.31 -14.15
C LYS A 10 7.16 20.74 -12.91
N PRO A 11 6.66 21.58 -11.98
CA PRO A 11 5.95 21.09 -10.79
C PRO A 11 4.83 20.11 -11.10
N GLU A 12 4.07 20.34 -12.17
CA GLU A 12 2.94 19.49 -12.57
C GLU A 12 3.39 18.11 -13.05
N GLU A 13 4.56 18.05 -13.71
CA GLU A 13 5.16 16.79 -14.16
C GLU A 13 5.71 15.99 -12.97
N ARG A 14 6.37 16.65 -12.02
CA ARG A 14 6.80 16.02 -10.76
C ARG A 14 5.60 15.45 -10.00
N ILE A 15 4.54 16.23 -9.82
CA ILE A 15 3.31 15.79 -9.13
C ILE A 15 2.73 14.55 -9.82
N ARG A 16 2.60 14.56 -11.15
CA ARG A 16 2.08 13.41 -11.90
C ARG A 16 2.92 12.15 -11.67
N LEU A 17 4.25 12.29 -11.61
CA LEU A 17 5.14 11.17 -11.37
C LEU A 17 5.06 10.65 -9.94
N LEU A 18 4.96 11.55 -8.96
CA LEU A 18 4.81 11.22 -7.54
C LEU A 18 3.47 10.52 -7.25
N LEU A 19 2.39 10.93 -7.92
CA LEU A 19 1.08 10.30 -7.79
C LEU A 19 1.04 8.83 -8.26
N ASN A 20 2.00 8.40 -9.09
CA ASN A 20 2.15 6.98 -9.43
C ASN A 20 2.76 6.14 -8.29
N CYS A 21 3.38 6.79 -7.29
CA CYS A 21 3.96 6.16 -6.10
C CYS A 21 2.99 6.24 -4.92
N CYS A 22 2.46 7.43 -4.64
CA CYS A 22 1.51 7.67 -3.57
C CYS A 22 0.42 8.63 -4.07
N GLN A 23 -0.85 8.18 -4.03
CA GLN A 23 -1.97 8.94 -4.60
C GLN A 23 -2.43 10.13 -3.74
N SER A 24 -1.76 10.41 -2.62
CA SER A 24 -1.98 11.65 -1.86
C SER A 24 -1.48 12.86 -2.65
N ARG A 25 -2.41 13.73 -3.04
CA ARG A 25 -2.14 14.96 -3.79
C ARG A 25 -1.38 15.98 -2.96
N ASN A 26 -1.69 16.07 -1.67
CA ASN A 26 -0.99 16.97 -0.76
C ASN A 26 0.48 16.58 -0.60
N TRP A 27 0.74 15.30 -0.33
CA TRP A 27 2.11 14.76 -0.25
C TRP A 27 2.89 15.00 -1.56
N ALA A 28 2.27 14.69 -2.71
CA ALA A 28 2.90 14.91 -4.01
C ALA A 28 3.18 16.40 -4.30
N GLY A 29 2.28 17.29 -3.89
CA GLY A 29 2.44 18.74 -4.01
C GLY A 29 3.59 19.27 -3.17
N LEU A 30 3.63 18.91 -1.89
CA LEU A 30 4.69 19.32 -0.96
C LEU A 30 6.06 18.81 -1.41
N LEU A 31 6.17 17.54 -1.79
CA LEU A 31 7.44 16.97 -2.23
C LEU A 31 7.90 17.55 -3.58
N SER A 32 6.97 17.86 -4.49
CA SER A 32 7.28 18.59 -5.73
C SER A 32 7.78 20.02 -5.45
N GLY A 33 7.26 20.67 -4.42
CA GLY A 33 7.66 22.02 -3.98
C GLY A 33 9.03 22.04 -3.27
N ALA A 34 9.44 20.93 -2.67
CA ALA A 34 10.74 20.78 -2.02
C ALA A 34 11.91 20.54 -2.99
N ALA A 35 11.65 20.32 -4.28
CA ALA A 35 12.69 20.24 -5.31
C ALA A 35 13.40 21.61 -5.47
N PRO A 36 14.70 21.64 -5.82
CA PRO A 36 15.55 20.52 -6.20
C PRO A 36 16.17 19.79 -5.00
N PHE A 37 16.50 18.50 -5.20
CA PHE A 37 17.22 17.68 -4.23
C PHE A 37 18.66 17.40 -4.66
N ASP A 38 19.59 17.40 -3.71
CA ASP A 38 21.02 17.17 -3.99
C ASP A 38 21.34 15.70 -4.28
N SER A 39 20.55 14.78 -3.74
CA SER A 39 20.70 13.34 -3.93
C SER A 39 19.37 12.59 -3.88
N SER A 40 19.37 11.33 -4.33
CA SER A 40 18.21 10.46 -4.15
C SER A 40 17.92 10.21 -2.68
N GLY A 41 18.97 10.16 -1.83
CA GLY A 41 18.81 10.02 -0.39
C GLY A 41 18.07 11.20 0.24
N SER A 42 18.43 12.44 -0.12
CA SER A 42 17.70 13.63 0.36
C SER A 42 16.25 13.68 -0.13
N LEU A 43 15.97 13.18 -1.33
CA LEU A 43 14.59 13.06 -1.82
C LEU A 43 13.79 12.05 -0.99
N LEU A 44 14.37 10.88 -0.67
CA LEU A 44 13.70 9.85 0.13
C LEU A 44 13.47 10.30 1.57
N ILE A 45 14.44 11.01 2.17
CA ILE A 45 14.27 11.60 3.51
C ILE A 45 13.13 12.63 3.50
N ALA A 46 13.15 13.56 2.55
CA ALA A 46 12.07 14.56 2.44
C ALA A 46 10.70 13.90 2.19
N ALA A 47 10.64 12.85 1.36
CA ALA A 47 9.43 12.08 1.11
C ALA A 47 8.86 11.45 2.40
N ALA A 48 9.72 10.84 3.22
CA ALA A 48 9.34 10.24 4.50
C ALA A 48 8.92 11.29 5.53
N ASP A 49 9.67 12.38 5.66
CA ASP A 49 9.37 13.46 6.60
C ASP A 49 8.02 14.12 6.28
N ILE A 50 7.78 14.41 4.99
CA ILE A 50 6.49 14.95 4.54
C ILE A 50 5.39 13.95 4.84
N TRP A 51 5.56 12.66 4.53
CA TRP A 51 4.57 11.63 4.84
C TRP A 51 4.24 11.55 6.33
N ASN A 52 5.24 11.61 7.20
CA ASN A 52 5.04 11.56 8.66
C ASN A 52 4.30 12.79 9.21
N SER A 53 4.22 13.89 8.45
CA SER A 53 3.42 15.07 8.77
C SER A 53 1.99 15.03 8.21
N MET A 54 1.64 14.02 7.41
CA MET A 54 0.34 13.93 6.76
C MET A 54 -0.77 13.57 7.75
N GLY A 55 -1.97 14.05 7.44
CA GLY A 55 -3.17 13.76 8.22
C GLY A 55 -3.94 12.55 7.72
N GLU A 56 -5.04 12.25 8.39
CA GLU A 56 -5.96 11.18 8.02
C GLU A 56 -6.46 11.31 6.58
N GLU A 57 -6.86 12.51 6.14
CA GLU A 57 -7.41 12.71 4.80
C GLU A 57 -6.40 12.35 3.70
N ASP A 58 -5.13 12.69 3.90
CA ASP A 58 -4.03 12.38 3.00
C ASP A 58 -3.80 10.86 2.92
N PHE A 59 -3.84 10.18 4.07
CA PHE A 59 -3.75 8.73 4.13
C PHE A 59 -4.93 8.05 3.44
N LEU A 60 -6.16 8.51 3.70
CA LEU A 60 -7.36 7.96 3.07
C LEU A 60 -7.32 8.16 1.56
N GLU A 61 -6.83 9.29 1.07
CA GLU A 61 -6.63 9.51 -0.36
C GLU A 61 -5.59 8.54 -0.94
N ALA A 62 -4.42 8.41 -0.30
CA ALA A 62 -3.41 7.43 -0.72
C ALA A 62 -3.96 5.99 -0.73
N SER A 63 -4.77 5.64 0.27
CA SER A 63 -5.33 4.29 0.43
C SER A 63 -6.24 3.87 -0.72
N ARG A 64 -6.99 4.81 -1.31
CA ARG A 64 -7.87 4.56 -2.47
C ARG A 64 -7.10 4.17 -3.72
N GLY A 65 -5.80 4.48 -3.76
CA GLY A 65 -4.94 4.13 -4.86
C GLY A 65 -4.49 2.67 -4.90
N HIS A 66 -4.69 1.94 -3.81
CA HIS A 66 -4.27 0.54 -3.71
C HIS A 66 -5.32 -0.39 -4.31
N PRO A 67 -4.89 -1.51 -4.92
CA PRO A 67 -5.81 -2.57 -5.31
C PRO A 67 -6.58 -3.07 -4.09
N ARG A 68 -7.91 -3.12 -4.21
CA ARG A 68 -8.74 -3.70 -3.16
C ARG A 68 -8.49 -5.21 -3.10
N ILE A 69 -8.10 -5.69 -1.91
CA ILE A 69 -8.02 -7.12 -1.62
C ILE A 69 -9.46 -7.61 -1.35
N GLY A 70 -10.02 -8.43 -2.23
CA GLY A 70 -11.42 -8.87 -2.12
C GLY A 70 -12.01 -9.47 -3.41
N ASP A 71 -11.36 -9.27 -4.55
CA ASP A 71 -11.63 -10.07 -5.75
C ASP A 71 -10.92 -11.43 -5.61
N LEU A 72 -11.72 -12.50 -5.50
CA LEU A 72 -11.23 -13.88 -5.44
C LEU A 72 -10.35 -14.24 -6.64
N GLY A 73 -10.64 -13.71 -7.84
CA GLY A 73 -9.80 -13.95 -9.02
C GLY A 73 -8.44 -13.27 -8.90
N ALA A 74 -8.39 -12.06 -8.34
CA ALA A 74 -7.12 -11.37 -8.07
C ALA A 74 -6.33 -12.05 -6.95
N LEU A 75 -7.02 -12.52 -5.90
CA LEU A 75 -6.45 -13.28 -4.80
C LEU A 75 -5.89 -14.63 -5.28
N GLN A 76 -6.64 -15.38 -6.09
CA GLN A 76 -6.20 -16.63 -6.71
C GLN A 76 -5.02 -16.41 -7.66
N LYS A 77 -5.02 -15.33 -8.44
CA LYS A 77 -3.87 -15.00 -9.30
C LYS A 77 -2.61 -14.68 -8.49
N LYS A 78 -2.77 -14.08 -7.30
CA LYS A 78 -1.65 -13.65 -6.45
C LYS A 78 -1.13 -14.75 -5.52
N TYR A 79 -2.03 -15.60 -5.01
CA TYR A 79 -1.74 -16.58 -3.95
C TYR A 79 -2.20 -18.01 -4.27
N GLY A 80 -3.02 -18.20 -5.30
CA GLY A 80 -3.42 -19.51 -5.77
C GLY A 80 -2.29 -20.21 -6.53
N ALA A 81 -2.40 -21.54 -6.64
CA ALA A 81 -1.44 -22.33 -7.40
C ALA A 81 -1.56 -21.98 -8.89
N SER A 82 -0.43 -21.77 -9.55
CA SER A 82 -0.41 -21.82 -11.01
C SER A 82 -0.68 -23.25 -11.50
N PRO A 83 -1.18 -23.44 -12.74
CA PRO A 83 -1.41 -24.78 -13.30
C PRO A 83 -0.16 -25.68 -13.28
N ALA A 84 1.04 -25.08 -13.34
CA ALA A 84 2.30 -25.80 -13.22
C ALA A 84 2.58 -26.27 -11.78
N GLU A 85 2.20 -25.47 -10.78
CA GLU A 85 2.34 -25.79 -9.36
C GLU A 85 1.37 -26.88 -8.91
N GLU A 86 0.14 -26.88 -9.46
CA GLU A 86 -0.82 -27.98 -9.25
C GLU A 86 -0.29 -29.32 -9.78
N GLN A 87 0.34 -29.31 -10.95
CA GLN A 87 0.95 -30.50 -11.55
C GLN A 87 2.21 -30.96 -10.83
N SER A 88 2.94 -30.06 -10.16
CA SER A 88 4.14 -30.37 -9.38
C SER A 88 3.87 -30.65 -7.89
N GLY A 89 2.60 -30.61 -7.46
CA GLY A 89 2.23 -30.84 -6.06
C GLY A 89 2.62 -29.70 -5.09
N VAL A 90 2.97 -28.52 -5.61
CA VAL A 90 3.24 -27.32 -4.82
C VAL A 90 1.89 -26.72 -4.42
N ARG A 91 1.62 -26.66 -3.11
CA ARG A 91 0.33 -26.16 -2.59
C ARG A 91 0.29 -24.64 -2.65
N GLY A 92 -0.52 -24.10 -3.56
CA GLY A 92 -1.06 -22.75 -3.42
C GLY A 92 -1.98 -22.63 -2.20
N ALA A 93 -2.43 -21.42 -1.89
CA ALA A 93 -3.29 -21.18 -0.73
C ALA A 93 -4.59 -22.01 -0.79
N ASP A 94 -5.02 -22.54 0.36
CA ASP A 94 -6.31 -23.24 0.49
C ASP A 94 -7.45 -22.27 0.12
N VAL A 95 -8.40 -22.72 -0.71
CA VAL A 95 -9.57 -21.92 -1.13
C VAL A 95 -10.29 -21.31 0.08
N ARG A 96 -10.33 -22.04 1.21
CA ARG A 96 -10.93 -21.54 2.46
C ARG A 96 -10.20 -20.33 3.03
N VAL A 97 -8.87 -20.27 2.92
CA VAL A 97 -8.06 -19.12 3.36
C VAL A 97 -8.37 -17.90 2.48
N LEU A 98 -8.51 -18.10 1.17
CA LEU A 98 -8.87 -17.01 0.25
C LEU A 98 -10.28 -16.47 0.50
N ASP A 99 -11.25 -17.35 0.80
CA ASP A 99 -12.60 -16.94 1.17
C ASP A 99 -12.62 -16.16 2.49
N LEU A 100 -11.87 -16.63 3.50
CA LEU A 100 -11.73 -15.93 4.78
C LEU A 100 -11.07 -14.56 4.59
N LEU A 101 -10.00 -14.47 3.80
CA LEU A 101 -9.35 -13.20 3.47
C LEU A 101 -10.34 -12.21 2.87
N LYS A 102 -11.19 -12.66 1.94
CA LYS A 102 -12.22 -11.79 1.36
C LYS A 102 -13.18 -11.27 2.43
N VAL A 103 -13.77 -12.16 3.23
CA VAL A 103 -14.73 -11.80 4.29
C VAL A 103 -14.10 -10.85 5.31
N GLN A 104 -12.87 -11.11 5.74
CA GLN A 104 -12.20 -10.25 6.72
C GLN A 104 -11.79 -8.89 6.13
N ASN A 105 -11.46 -8.81 4.83
CA ASN A 105 -11.20 -7.53 4.17
C ASN A 105 -12.45 -6.65 4.07
N GLU A 106 -13.61 -7.27 3.84
CA GLU A 106 -14.91 -6.57 3.86
C GLU A 106 -15.20 -6.02 5.27
N ARG A 107 -15.03 -6.84 6.30
CA ARG A 107 -15.17 -6.41 7.71
C ARG A 107 -14.19 -5.31 8.10
N TYR A 108 -12.96 -5.39 7.61
CA TYR A 108 -11.94 -4.38 7.87
C TYR A 108 -12.36 -3.03 7.29
N LEU A 109 -12.83 -3.03 6.03
CA LEU A 109 -13.33 -1.81 5.38
C LEU A 109 -14.54 -1.24 6.13
N GLU A 110 -15.49 -2.07 6.54
CA GLU A 110 -16.66 -1.65 7.30
C GLU A 110 -16.27 -1.06 8.66
N LYS A 111 -15.31 -1.66 9.36
CA LYS A 111 -14.89 -1.22 10.69
C LYS A 111 -14.10 0.09 10.65
N PHE A 112 -13.13 0.20 9.74
CA PHE A 112 -12.17 1.30 9.74
C PHE A 112 -12.46 2.41 8.73
N GLY A 113 -13.25 2.12 7.70
CA GLY A 113 -13.58 3.06 6.62
C GLY A 113 -12.50 3.19 5.55
N PHE A 114 -11.47 2.35 5.59
CA PHE A 114 -10.41 2.26 4.58
C PHE A 114 -9.97 0.81 4.38
N ILE A 115 -9.27 0.53 3.27
CA ILE A 115 -8.85 -0.83 2.93
C ILE A 115 -7.65 -1.29 3.76
N PHE A 116 -7.46 -2.60 3.88
CA PHE A 116 -6.29 -3.17 4.52
C PHE A 116 -5.01 -2.92 3.69
N ILE A 117 -4.08 -2.15 4.26
CA ILE A 117 -2.77 -1.88 3.65
C ILE A 117 -1.68 -2.55 4.47
N VAL A 118 -0.81 -3.30 3.80
CA VAL A 118 0.33 -3.97 4.41
C VAL A 118 1.47 -4.10 3.40
N TYR A 119 2.69 -3.80 3.84
CA TYR A 119 3.89 -4.12 3.13
C TYR A 119 4.19 -5.62 3.30
N ALA A 120 3.94 -6.39 2.23
CA ALA A 120 3.88 -7.84 2.28
C ALA A 120 4.83 -8.55 1.29
N PRO A 121 6.13 -8.20 1.22
CA PRO A 121 7.06 -9.00 0.43
C PRO A 121 7.17 -10.40 1.02
N GLY A 122 6.95 -11.43 0.20
CA GLY A 122 7.12 -12.83 0.58
C GLY A 122 6.09 -13.39 1.58
N LYS A 123 5.00 -12.68 1.87
CA LYS A 123 3.93 -13.19 2.76
C LYS A 123 3.01 -14.16 2.04
N SER A 124 2.69 -15.28 2.68
CA SER A 124 1.67 -16.24 2.23
C SER A 124 0.25 -15.69 2.42
N ALA A 125 -0.77 -16.40 1.93
CA ALA A 125 -2.17 -16.02 2.17
C ALA A 125 -2.55 -16.17 3.65
N GLU A 126 -1.99 -17.19 4.30
CA GLU A 126 -2.16 -17.47 5.72
C GLU A 126 -1.55 -16.36 6.57
N ASP A 127 -0.31 -15.93 6.28
CA ASP A 127 0.32 -14.79 6.97
C ASP A 127 -0.52 -13.51 6.82
N MET A 128 -1.10 -13.30 5.64
CA MET A 128 -1.95 -12.15 5.35
C MET A 128 -3.26 -12.21 6.14
N LEU A 129 -3.84 -13.39 6.30
CA LEU A 129 -5.07 -13.60 7.06
C LEU A 129 -4.81 -13.36 8.55
N ASP A 130 -3.75 -13.93 9.09
CA ASP A 130 -3.36 -13.77 10.50
C ASP A 130 -3.13 -12.30 10.84
N LEU A 131 -2.39 -11.56 10.01
CA LEU A 131 -2.16 -10.12 10.19
C LEU A 131 -3.46 -9.31 10.13
N LEU A 132 -4.35 -9.67 9.21
CA LEU A 132 -5.64 -9.00 9.04
C LEU A 132 -6.53 -9.23 10.27
N GLU A 133 -6.62 -10.45 10.76
CA GLU A 133 -7.40 -10.81 11.95
C GLU A 133 -6.83 -10.22 13.24
N GLU A 134 -5.51 -10.11 13.35
CA GLU A 134 -4.86 -9.39 14.44
C GLU A 134 -5.22 -7.90 14.41
N ARG A 135 -5.05 -7.24 13.26
CA ARG A 135 -5.29 -5.80 13.10
C ARG A 135 -6.77 -5.43 13.19
N LEU A 136 -7.69 -6.35 12.88
CA LEU A 136 -9.11 -6.19 13.15
C LEU A 136 -9.45 -5.98 14.63
N LYS A 137 -8.54 -6.28 15.57
CA LYS A 137 -8.73 -6.03 17.00
C LYS A 137 -8.37 -4.59 17.41
N ASN A 138 -7.69 -3.83 16.56
CA ASN A 138 -7.24 -2.47 16.84
C ASN A 138 -8.39 -1.47 16.97
N SER A 139 -8.12 -0.34 17.64
CA SER A 139 -8.93 0.88 17.49
C SER A 139 -8.70 1.49 16.12
N ARG A 140 -9.62 2.36 15.67
CA ARG A 140 -9.48 3.01 14.36
C ARG A 140 -8.26 3.91 14.30
N GLU A 141 -7.96 4.61 15.38
CA GLU A 141 -6.81 5.52 15.49
C GLU A 141 -5.49 4.76 15.41
N ALA A 142 -5.37 3.66 16.15
CA ALA A 142 -4.20 2.79 16.10
C ALA A 142 -4.02 2.18 14.70
N GLU A 143 -5.13 1.80 14.06
CA GLU A 143 -5.10 1.19 12.74
C GLU A 143 -4.76 2.19 11.63
N LEU A 144 -5.21 3.44 11.77
CA LEU A 144 -4.82 4.52 10.87
C LEU A 144 -3.31 4.78 10.94
N ALA A 145 -2.75 4.85 12.15
CA ALA A 145 -1.31 4.98 12.34
C ALA A 145 -0.54 3.78 11.76
N ASN A 146 -1.05 2.55 11.94
CA ASN A 146 -0.47 1.35 11.36
C ASN A 146 -0.49 1.40 9.83
N GLY A 147 -1.66 1.66 9.24
CA GLY A 147 -1.85 1.78 7.79
C GLY A 147 -0.93 2.85 7.17
N ALA A 148 -0.80 4.01 7.82
CA ALA A 148 0.12 5.05 7.37
C ALA A 148 1.59 4.60 7.44
N GLY A 149 1.98 3.85 8.48
CA GLY A 149 3.31 3.23 8.56
C GLY A 149 3.54 2.19 7.46
N GLN A 150 2.55 1.38 7.12
CA GLN A 150 2.64 0.42 6.02
C GLN A 150 2.74 1.13 4.65
N GLN A 151 2.02 2.23 4.46
CA GLN A 151 2.12 3.06 3.26
C GLN A 151 3.54 3.59 3.06
N LEU A 152 4.20 4.03 4.14
CA LEU A 152 5.59 4.50 4.08
C LEU A 152 6.56 3.41 3.61
N LEU A 153 6.32 2.15 3.98
CA LEU A 153 7.15 1.02 3.55
C LEU A 153 6.91 0.62 2.08
N ILE A 154 5.75 0.99 1.50
CA ILE A 154 5.39 0.69 0.10
C ILE A 154 5.98 1.74 -0.87
N MET A 155 6.17 2.98 -0.40
CA MET A 155 6.78 4.07 -1.17
C MET A 155 8.28 3.86 -1.38
#